data_AF-A0A1G9HBR5-F1
#
_entry.id   AF-A0A1G9HBR5-F1
#
_cell.length_a   1.000
_cell.length_b   1.000
_cell.length_c   1.000
_cell.angle_alpha   90.00
_cell.angle_beta   90.00
_cell.angle_gamma   90.00
#
_symmetry.space_group_name_H-M   'P 1'
#
loop_
_entity.id
_entity.type
_entity.pdbx_description
1 polymer ?
#
loop_
_entity_poly.entity_id
_entity_poly.type
_entity_poly.pdbx_seq_one_letter_code
_entity_poly.pdbx_strand_id
1 'polypeptide(L)'
;MTNVSVQADSEEKELIEAVSYDMLDCSQSAGLKHIAKEFYSRVAGDIHPRAIRDGVVDVSALMAGEIEPEDVDEKYRTGGDGPAQVPQPDGGAVQPATAPSYTPTYSPQDLATSGVALSWDELKDAVDQHWSDELEIHPDRVEPEVLKNNQKVTAKILAAVIRHEADAVSDTLIEQKIKDYLGHRVRRADYESGLRYKIDQYEPLIREHFASHPNEDDGRQYTTESAREDGIPHLVTLTERSLDDNIAAVDFDTWRKSNVEGGDATVGDVANWIEDLAEFRSDLETLSAIVTERPFQQTLQASDLEHSEEYEDPMHYVSSVLKKRLKSYESADPFARYVAVKEVLELEDDDLRDEDLDSKAVVKFETGDQTPKNGQLATVTKRVV
;
A
#
# COMPACT_ATOMS: atom_id res chain seq x y z
N MET A 1 35.88 3.59 -3.86
CA MET A 1 35.43 2.19 -3.70
C MET A 1 36.18 1.33 -4.70
N THR A 2 36.61 0.14 -4.28
CA THR A 2 37.29 -0.83 -5.16
C THR A 2 36.37 -2.03 -5.33
N ASN A 3 36.02 -2.37 -6.56
CA ASN A 3 35.17 -3.52 -6.85
C ASN A 3 36.07 -4.74 -7.12
N VAL A 4 35.81 -5.85 -6.43
CA VAL A 4 36.50 -7.13 -6.63
C VAL A 4 35.45 -8.12 -7.14
N SER A 5 35.76 -8.79 -8.26
CA SER A 5 34.94 -9.87 -8.81
C SER A 5 35.58 -11.20 -8.47
N VAL A 6 34.78 -12.15 -7.99
CA VAL A 6 35.22 -13.48 -7.56
C VAL A 6 34.46 -14.51 -8.40
N GLN A 7 35.16 -15.53 -8.89
CA GLN A 7 34.53 -16.71 -9.48
C GLN A 7 34.25 -17.72 -8.38
N ALA A 8 33.01 -18.17 -8.28
CA ALA A 8 32.56 -19.19 -7.35
C ALA A 8 31.91 -20.33 -8.14
N ASP A 9 32.11 -21.56 -7.69
CA ASP A 9 31.38 -22.70 -8.21
C ASP A 9 29.93 -22.76 -7.68
N SER A 10 29.17 -23.74 -8.13
CA SER A 10 27.75 -23.87 -7.79
C SER A 10 27.51 -24.06 -6.28
N GLU A 11 28.38 -24.82 -5.60
CA GLU A 11 28.24 -25.11 -4.17
C GLU A 11 28.67 -23.91 -3.33
N GLU A 12 29.75 -23.23 -3.72
CA GLU A 12 30.20 -21.98 -3.09
C GLU A 12 29.16 -20.86 -3.23
N LYS A 13 28.50 -20.78 -4.40
CA LYS A 13 27.42 -19.82 -4.64
C LYS A 13 26.22 -20.10 -3.74
N GLU A 14 25.81 -21.36 -3.60
CA GLU A 14 24.69 -21.76 -2.75
C GLU A 14 25.00 -21.47 -1.26
N LEU A 15 26.23 -21.71 -0.82
CA LEU A 15 26.68 -21.33 0.53
C LEU A 15 26.62 -19.81 0.76
N ILE A 16 27.10 -19.01 -0.20
CA ILE A 16 27.03 -17.54 -0.13
C ILE A 16 25.57 -17.09 -0.08
N GLU A 17 24.69 -17.71 -0.87
CA GLU A 17 23.26 -17.42 -0.86
C GLU A 17 22.62 -17.74 0.49
N ALA A 18 22.85 -18.92 1.05
CA ALA A 18 22.31 -19.33 2.34
C ALA A 18 22.78 -18.41 3.49
N VAL A 19 24.07 -18.09 3.55
CA VAL A 19 24.60 -17.19 4.59
C VAL A 19 24.07 -15.77 4.41
N SER A 20 23.95 -15.30 3.17
CA SER A 20 23.51 -13.92 2.89
C SER A 20 22.03 -13.74 3.14
N TYR A 21 21.19 -14.65 2.63
CA TYR A 21 19.74 -14.51 2.68
C TYR A 21 19.14 -15.12 3.94
N ASP A 22 19.52 -16.35 4.31
CA ASP A 22 18.84 -17.07 5.38
C ASP A 22 19.38 -16.73 6.77
N MET A 23 20.67 -16.37 6.88
CA MET A 23 21.30 -16.08 8.18
C MET A 23 21.45 -14.59 8.48
N LEU A 24 21.66 -13.76 7.45
CA LEU A 24 22.02 -12.34 7.61
C LEU A 24 21.04 -11.36 6.93
N ASP A 25 20.04 -11.87 6.21
CA ASP A 25 19.04 -11.12 5.44
C ASP A 25 19.63 -9.92 4.66
N CYS A 26 20.66 -10.19 3.86
CA CYS A 26 21.42 -9.20 3.14
C CYS A 26 21.77 -9.67 1.70
N SER A 27 22.26 -8.76 0.86
CA SER A 27 22.70 -9.12 -0.50
C SER A 27 23.91 -10.05 -0.48
N GLN A 28 24.09 -10.90 -1.50
CA GLN A 28 25.27 -11.76 -1.63
C GLN A 28 26.60 -11.03 -1.49
N SER A 29 26.71 -9.79 -1.99
CA SER A 29 27.93 -8.98 -1.83
C SER A 29 28.16 -8.49 -0.39
N ALA A 30 27.08 -8.24 0.35
CA ALA A 30 27.14 -7.87 1.76
C ALA A 30 27.45 -9.09 2.64
N GLY A 31 26.85 -10.25 2.34
CA GLY A 31 27.20 -11.51 2.99
C GLY A 31 28.63 -11.93 2.68
N LEU A 32 29.10 -11.79 1.44
CA LEU A 32 30.50 -12.03 1.07
C LEU A 32 31.45 -11.07 1.80
N LYS A 33 31.07 -9.80 1.96
CA LYS A 33 31.83 -8.83 2.77
C LYS A 33 31.86 -9.22 4.25
N HIS A 34 30.77 -9.77 4.77
CA HIS A 34 30.67 -10.25 6.15
C HIS A 34 31.55 -11.49 6.36
N ILE A 35 31.47 -12.48 5.46
CA ILE A 35 32.32 -13.67 5.43
C ILE A 35 33.80 -13.26 5.35
N ALA A 36 34.15 -12.34 4.47
CA ALA A 36 35.52 -11.85 4.33
C ALA A 36 36.01 -11.14 5.61
N LYS A 37 35.15 -10.36 6.27
CA LYS A 37 35.48 -9.67 7.52
C LYS A 37 35.67 -10.65 8.68
N GLU A 38 34.79 -11.63 8.83
CA GLU A 38 34.89 -12.69 9.85
C GLU A 38 36.12 -13.57 9.62
N PHE A 39 36.36 -13.99 8.37
CA PHE A 39 37.55 -14.72 7.99
C PHE A 39 38.82 -13.93 8.33
N TYR A 40 38.85 -12.64 7.97
CA TYR A 40 39.98 -11.76 8.31
C TYR A 40 40.16 -11.62 9.81
N SER A 41 39.10 -11.35 10.57
CA SER A 41 39.17 -11.21 12.03
C SER A 41 39.66 -12.49 12.71
N ARG A 42 39.33 -13.66 12.14
CA ARG A 42 39.75 -14.95 12.68
C ARG A 42 41.19 -15.30 12.35
N VAL A 43 41.66 -14.95 11.16
CA VAL A 43 43.01 -15.30 10.68
C VAL A 43 44.05 -14.25 11.05
N ALA A 44 43.70 -12.97 10.90
CA ALA A 44 44.61 -11.85 11.09
C ALA A 44 44.37 -11.06 12.38
N GLY A 45 43.24 -11.27 13.07
CA GLY A 45 42.89 -10.54 14.29
C GLY A 45 42.96 -9.03 14.10
N ASP A 46 43.73 -8.36 14.95
CA ASP A 46 43.97 -6.92 14.94
C ASP A 46 45.17 -6.48 14.08
N ILE A 47 45.69 -7.34 13.20
CA ILE A 47 46.76 -6.97 12.28
C ILE A 47 46.16 -6.15 11.13
N HIS A 48 46.75 -5.01 10.82
CA HIS A 48 46.30 -4.13 9.73
C HIS A 48 46.73 -4.69 8.35
N PRO A 49 45.87 -4.67 7.30
CA PRO A 49 46.19 -5.26 5.99
C PRO A 49 47.44 -4.69 5.29
N ARG A 50 47.90 -3.50 5.72
CA ARG A 50 49.15 -2.90 5.24
C ARG A 50 50.39 -3.70 5.65
N ALA A 51 50.36 -4.41 6.77
CA ALA A 51 51.48 -5.26 7.20
C ALA A 51 51.80 -6.36 6.16
N ILE A 52 50.77 -6.94 5.56
CA ILE A 52 50.89 -7.93 4.48
C ILE A 52 51.41 -7.26 3.20
N ARG A 53 50.84 -6.09 2.85
CA ARG A 53 51.23 -5.36 1.63
C ARG A 53 52.68 -4.86 1.66
N ASP A 54 53.15 -4.46 2.83
CA ASP A 54 54.50 -3.92 3.04
C ASP A 54 55.53 -5.05 3.27
N GLY A 55 55.11 -6.32 3.17
CA GLY A 55 55.97 -7.51 3.29
C GLY A 55 56.46 -7.78 4.72
N VAL A 56 55.80 -7.18 5.72
CA VAL A 56 56.14 -7.32 7.15
C VAL A 56 55.60 -8.62 7.72
N VAL A 57 54.47 -9.10 7.18
CA VAL A 57 53.82 -10.36 7.58
C VAL A 57 53.69 -11.27 6.36
N ASP A 58 54.19 -12.50 6.49
CA ASP A 58 54.01 -13.54 5.47
C ASP A 58 52.60 -14.14 5.56
N VAL A 59 51.90 -14.21 4.43
CA VAL A 59 50.50 -14.68 4.37
C VAL A 59 50.39 -16.17 4.71
N SER A 60 51.38 -16.99 4.35
CA SER A 60 51.35 -18.43 4.63
C SER A 60 51.59 -18.71 6.11
N ALA A 61 52.51 -17.99 6.75
CA ALA A 61 52.73 -18.06 8.20
C ALA A 61 51.52 -17.53 9.01
N LEU A 62 50.89 -16.46 8.54
CA LEU A 62 49.67 -15.92 9.14
C LEU A 62 48.50 -16.92 9.06
N MET A 63 48.31 -17.56 7.90
CA MET A 63 47.27 -18.58 7.70
C MET A 63 47.49 -19.85 8.52
N ALA A 64 48.75 -20.18 8.85
CA ALA A 64 49.11 -21.30 9.71
C ALA A 64 48.97 -20.99 11.22
N GLY A 65 48.68 -19.73 11.58
CA GLY A 65 48.59 -19.28 12.97
C GLY A 65 49.96 -19.17 13.66
N GLU A 66 51.04 -19.02 12.90
CA GLU A 66 52.41 -18.90 13.42
C GLU A 66 52.79 -17.44 13.76
N ILE A 67 51.93 -16.48 13.42
CA ILE A 67 52.11 -15.04 13.66
C ILE A 67 50.85 -14.51 14.34
N GLU A 68 50.99 -14.00 15.55
CA GLU A 68 49.89 -13.38 16.31
C GLU A 68 49.97 -11.84 16.22
N PRO A 69 48.88 -11.09 16.51
CA PRO A 69 48.89 -9.64 16.46
C PRO A 69 49.96 -8.98 17.33
N GLU A 70 50.39 -9.65 18.40
CA GLU A 70 51.45 -9.21 19.29
C GLU A 70 52.87 -9.34 18.73
N ASP A 71 53.07 -10.11 17.66
CA ASP A 71 54.35 -10.28 16.96
C ASP A 71 54.60 -9.18 15.92
N VAL A 72 53.60 -8.34 15.63
CA VAL A 72 53.68 -7.27 14.63
C VAL A 72 53.83 -5.91 15.32
N ASP A 73 54.67 -5.02 14.76
CA ASP A 73 54.85 -3.64 15.24
C ASP A 73 53.51 -2.94 15.50
N GLU A 74 53.41 -2.20 16.61
CA GLU A 74 52.19 -1.51 17.05
C GLU A 74 51.58 -0.57 15.99
N LYS A 75 52.41 0.03 15.13
CA LYS A 75 51.96 0.87 14.00
C LYS A 75 51.12 0.11 12.96
N TYR A 76 51.16 -1.21 12.98
CA TYR A 76 50.38 -2.10 12.13
C TYR A 76 49.29 -2.85 12.89
N ARG A 77 48.95 -2.44 14.12
CA ARG A 77 47.79 -2.95 14.87
C ARG A 77 46.61 -2.00 14.76
N THR A 78 45.38 -2.51 14.69
CA THR A 78 44.16 -1.70 14.48
C THR A 78 43.65 -0.93 15.71
N GLY A 79 44.44 -0.79 16.79
CA GLY A 79 43.98 -0.19 18.05
C GLY A 79 45.06 0.50 18.90
N GLY A 80 46.01 1.22 18.29
CA GLY A 80 46.97 2.03 19.06
C GLY A 80 46.28 3.18 19.80
N ASP A 81 46.15 3.06 21.12
CA ASP A 81 45.61 4.05 22.07
C ASP A 81 46.40 5.37 22.03
N GLY A 82 45.96 6.32 21.21
CA GLY A 82 46.31 7.72 21.34
C GLY A 82 45.15 8.48 21.97
N PRO A 83 45.32 9.20 23.10
CA PRO A 83 44.24 9.98 23.67
C PRO A 83 43.76 11.02 22.65
N ALA A 84 42.44 11.12 22.50
CA ALA A 84 41.79 11.99 21.54
C ALA A 84 42.33 13.42 21.63
N GLN A 85 43.00 13.89 20.58
CA GLN A 85 43.37 15.29 20.46
C GLN A 85 42.11 16.09 20.15
N VAL A 86 41.64 16.87 21.13
CA VAL A 86 40.57 17.86 20.94
C VAL A 86 41.13 18.99 20.07
N PRO A 87 40.56 19.29 18.89
CA PRO A 87 41.02 20.41 18.06
C PRO A 87 40.67 21.75 18.71
N GLN A 88 41.63 22.68 18.79
CA GLN A 88 41.36 24.08 19.14
C GLN A 88 40.62 24.80 17.99
N PRO A 89 39.72 25.76 18.31
CA PRO A 89 38.75 26.28 17.36
C PRO A 89 39.29 27.47 16.55
N ASP A 90 40.19 27.21 15.60
CA ASP A 90 40.65 28.19 14.63
C ASP A 90 40.59 27.58 13.22
N GLY A 91 39.39 27.60 12.62
CA GLY A 91 39.16 27.36 11.19
C GLY A 91 39.30 25.91 10.70
N GLY A 92 38.19 25.16 10.73
CA GLY A 92 38.09 23.88 10.04
C GLY A 92 37.10 22.95 10.70
N ALA A 93 36.07 22.56 9.95
CA ALA A 93 34.96 21.67 10.30
C ALA A 93 35.19 20.75 11.50
N VAL A 94 34.52 21.10 12.60
CA VAL A 94 34.35 20.25 13.78
C VAL A 94 33.52 19.04 13.38
N GLN A 95 34.12 17.85 13.39
CA GLN A 95 33.35 16.62 13.59
C GLN A 95 32.73 16.65 15.00
N PRO A 96 31.45 16.28 15.17
CA PRO A 96 30.99 15.86 16.48
C PRO A 96 31.36 14.39 16.72
N ALA A 97 31.60 14.12 18.01
CA ALA A 97 32.05 12.88 18.61
C ALA A 97 31.23 11.63 18.24
N THR A 98 31.89 10.47 18.20
CA THR A 98 31.23 9.15 18.31
C THR A 98 30.49 9.04 19.63
N ALA A 99 29.16 9.06 19.58
CA ALA A 99 28.29 8.61 20.66
C ALA A 99 27.98 7.10 20.47
N PRO A 100 27.97 6.27 21.53
CA PRO A 100 27.34 4.96 21.48
C PRO A 100 25.86 5.12 21.87
N SER A 101 24.96 5.22 20.89
CA SER A 101 23.53 4.94 21.04
C SER A 101 22.88 4.87 19.66
N TYR A 102 22.32 3.72 19.29
CA TYR A 102 21.41 3.60 18.17
C TYR A 102 20.27 4.60 18.36
N THR A 103 20.32 5.68 17.58
CA THR A 103 19.29 6.71 17.52
C THR A 103 18.87 6.75 16.04
N PRO A 104 17.57 6.66 15.71
CA PRO A 104 17.14 6.80 14.32
C PRO A 104 17.69 8.12 13.77
N THR A 105 18.32 8.08 12.59
CA THR A 105 18.97 9.29 12.06
C THR A 105 17.94 10.34 11.64
N TYR A 106 16.71 9.91 11.31
CA TYR A 106 15.60 10.78 10.92
C TYR A 106 14.31 10.29 11.56
N SER A 107 13.64 11.17 12.31
CA SER A 107 12.29 10.88 12.83
C SER A 107 11.26 10.95 11.70
N PRO A 108 10.05 10.37 11.86
CA PRO A 108 8.96 10.54 10.90
C PRO A 108 8.69 12.01 10.53
N GLN A 109 8.81 12.92 11.51
CA GLN A 109 8.62 14.35 11.28
C GLN A 109 9.75 14.98 10.44
N ASP A 110 10.98 14.48 10.59
CA ASP A 110 12.10 14.91 9.75
C ASP A 110 11.96 14.41 8.30
N LEU A 111 11.30 13.25 8.10
CA LEU A 111 11.03 12.67 6.79
C LEU A 111 9.90 13.39 6.06
N ALA A 112 8.83 13.75 6.78
CA ALA A 112 7.68 14.47 6.24
C ALA A 112 7.98 15.94 5.90
N THR A 113 9.11 16.49 6.36
CA THR A 113 9.49 17.89 6.08
C THR A 113 10.53 17.97 4.95
N SER A 114 10.38 18.97 4.06
CA SER A 114 11.40 19.29 3.05
C SER A 114 12.77 19.45 3.69
N GLY A 115 13.81 18.99 2.98
CA GLY A 115 15.17 18.96 3.49
C GLY A 115 16.15 18.33 2.50
N VAL A 116 17.35 18.02 2.98
CA VAL A 116 18.40 17.43 2.14
C VAL A 116 17.97 16.03 1.69
N ALA A 117 18.19 15.73 0.41
CA ALA A 117 17.97 14.41 -0.15
C ALA A 117 18.74 13.34 0.63
N LEU A 118 18.04 12.25 0.97
CA LEU A 118 18.57 11.14 1.74
C LEU A 118 19.21 10.11 0.81
N SER A 119 20.27 9.47 1.30
CA SER A 119 20.85 8.32 0.61
C SER A 119 19.96 7.08 0.72
N TRP A 120 20.22 6.09 -0.13
CA TRP A 120 19.44 4.84 -0.15
C TRP A 120 19.45 4.13 1.21
N ASP A 121 20.61 4.11 1.87
CA ASP A 121 20.74 3.40 3.15
C ASP A 121 19.98 4.14 4.25
N GLU A 122 19.93 5.47 4.22
CA GLU A 122 19.12 6.29 5.14
C GLU A 122 17.61 6.14 4.88
N LEU A 123 17.17 6.12 3.61
CA LEU A 123 15.77 5.89 3.26
C LEU A 123 15.30 4.48 3.63
N LYS A 124 16.15 3.48 3.39
CA LYS A 124 15.88 2.09 3.79
C LYS A 124 15.78 1.98 5.30
N ASP A 125 16.73 2.54 6.04
CA ASP A 125 16.74 2.49 7.50
C ASP A 125 15.52 3.21 8.11
N ALA A 126 15.17 4.37 7.57
CA ALA A 126 13.96 5.11 7.94
C ALA A 126 12.69 4.27 7.76
N VAL A 127 12.52 3.64 6.59
CA VAL A 127 11.36 2.77 6.34
C VAL A 127 11.39 1.52 7.22
N ASP A 128 12.53 0.86 7.39
CA ASP A 128 12.59 -0.37 8.20
C ASP A 128 12.29 -0.12 9.68
N GLN A 129 12.63 1.06 10.21
CA GLN A 129 12.42 1.41 11.62
C GLN A 129 11.07 2.10 11.89
N HIS A 130 10.54 2.85 10.93
CA HIS A 130 9.39 3.73 11.14
C HIS A 130 8.19 3.43 10.23
N TRP A 131 8.18 2.29 9.52
CA TRP A 131 7.02 1.94 8.69
C TRP A 131 5.73 1.85 9.51
N SER A 132 4.79 2.71 9.16
CA SER A 132 3.40 2.72 9.60
C SER A 132 2.52 3.20 8.45
N ASP A 133 1.21 3.12 8.61
CA ASP A 133 0.26 3.62 7.60
C ASP A 133 0.22 5.14 7.50
N GLU A 134 0.82 5.83 8.48
CA GLU A 134 0.95 7.29 8.56
C GLU A 134 2.34 7.79 8.13
N LEU A 135 3.27 6.90 7.78
CA LEU A 135 4.61 7.34 7.39
C LEU A 135 4.55 8.12 6.08
N GLU A 136 4.97 9.39 6.14
CA GLU A 136 5.12 10.30 5.01
C GLU A 136 6.61 10.61 4.76
N ILE A 137 6.98 10.71 3.48
CA ILE A 137 8.31 11.16 3.07
C ILE A 137 8.15 12.29 2.06
N HIS A 138 8.65 13.47 2.40
CA HIS A 138 8.59 14.62 1.50
C HIS A 138 9.38 14.32 0.20
N PRO A 139 8.84 14.64 -0.99
CA PRO A 139 9.48 14.33 -2.29
C PRO A 139 10.94 14.78 -2.40
N ASP A 140 11.28 15.98 -1.92
CA ASP A 140 12.66 16.51 -1.86
C ASP A 140 13.67 15.62 -1.11
N ARG A 141 13.19 14.75 -0.21
CA ARG A 141 14.06 13.81 0.53
C ARG A 141 14.44 12.60 -0.30
N VAL A 142 13.82 12.41 -1.46
CA VAL A 142 14.04 11.27 -2.35
C VAL A 142 14.45 11.80 -3.73
N GLU A 143 15.73 11.67 -4.06
CA GLU A 143 16.19 11.85 -5.44
C GLU A 143 15.89 10.57 -6.26
N PRO A 144 15.38 10.69 -7.51
CA PRO A 144 15.09 9.52 -8.35
C PRO A 144 16.24 8.51 -8.42
N GLU A 145 17.47 9.00 -8.61
CA GLU A 145 18.67 8.20 -8.81
C GLU A 145 19.08 7.36 -7.59
N VAL A 146 18.56 7.69 -6.41
CA VAL A 146 18.87 7.00 -5.16
C VAL A 146 18.13 5.67 -5.03
N LEU A 147 16.95 5.53 -5.65
CA LEU A 147 16.12 4.33 -5.51
C LEU A 147 16.75 3.10 -6.19
N LYS A 148 16.96 2.03 -5.42
CA LYS A 148 17.55 0.76 -5.89
C LYS A 148 16.49 -0.23 -6.39
N ASN A 149 16.92 -1.33 -7.03
CA ASN A 149 16.00 -2.36 -7.56
C ASN A 149 15.55 -3.31 -6.44
N ASN A 150 15.25 -2.77 -5.27
CA ASN A 150 14.63 -3.51 -4.18
C ASN A 150 13.14 -3.17 -4.20
N GLN A 151 12.34 -4.03 -4.82
CA GLN A 151 10.92 -3.78 -5.09
C GLN A 151 10.14 -3.44 -3.82
N LYS A 152 10.34 -4.20 -2.74
CA LYS A 152 9.62 -4.01 -1.48
C LYS A 152 9.92 -2.66 -0.81
N VAL A 153 11.20 -2.35 -0.57
CA VAL A 153 11.59 -1.11 0.12
C VAL A 153 11.27 0.10 -0.75
N THR A 154 11.48 0.01 -2.06
CA THR A 154 11.19 1.10 -2.99
C THR A 154 9.68 1.35 -3.11
N ALA A 155 8.84 0.31 -3.12
CA ALA A 155 7.39 0.45 -3.09
C ALA A 155 6.93 1.17 -1.82
N LYS A 156 7.48 0.80 -0.65
CA LYS A 156 7.23 1.50 0.62
C LYS A 156 7.63 2.98 0.58
N ILE A 157 8.83 3.29 0.06
CA ILE A 157 9.27 4.68 -0.09
C ILE A 157 8.34 5.45 -1.02
N LEU A 158 7.96 4.89 -2.17
CA LEU A 158 7.05 5.54 -3.10
C LEU A 158 5.65 5.72 -2.53
N ALA A 159 5.14 4.75 -1.76
CA ALA A 159 3.88 4.89 -1.03
C ALA A 159 3.96 6.04 -0.02
N ALA A 160 5.03 6.14 0.78
CA ALA A 160 5.21 7.25 1.73
C ALA A 160 5.36 8.63 1.03
N VAL A 161 5.95 8.67 -0.17
CA VAL A 161 6.00 9.90 -0.99
C VAL A 161 4.61 10.27 -1.52
N ILE A 162 3.82 9.29 -1.98
CA ILE A 162 2.45 9.53 -2.44
C ILE A 162 1.57 10.04 -1.30
N ARG A 163 1.68 9.46 -0.10
CA ARG A 163 0.93 9.91 1.10
C ARG A 163 1.18 11.38 1.43
N HIS A 164 2.44 11.83 1.31
CA HIS A 164 2.77 13.23 1.53
C HIS A 164 2.14 14.17 0.49
N GLU A 165 1.95 13.71 -0.75
CA GLU A 165 1.47 14.56 -1.83
C GLU A 165 -0.06 14.57 -2.01
N ALA A 166 -0.74 13.50 -1.60
CA ALA A 166 -2.18 13.35 -1.81
C ALA A 166 -2.82 12.41 -0.78
N ASP A 167 -3.93 12.88 -0.20
CA ASP A 167 -4.81 12.06 0.64
C ASP A 167 -5.61 11.05 -0.20
N ALA A 168 -5.98 11.44 -1.42
CA ALA A 168 -6.68 10.59 -2.38
C ALA A 168 -5.78 10.22 -3.56
N VAL A 169 -5.63 8.92 -3.80
CA VAL A 169 -4.66 8.33 -4.70
C VAL A 169 -5.37 7.63 -5.85
N SER A 170 -4.94 7.90 -7.08
CA SER A 170 -5.42 7.23 -8.29
C SER A 170 -4.34 6.30 -8.86
N ASP A 171 -4.74 5.30 -9.65
CA ASP A 171 -3.82 4.48 -10.44
C ASP A 171 -2.88 5.33 -11.28
N THR A 172 -3.41 6.42 -11.87
CA THR A 172 -2.61 7.34 -12.70
C THR A 172 -1.50 8.01 -11.88
N LEU A 173 -1.76 8.38 -10.63
CA LEU A 173 -0.75 8.96 -9.75
C LEU A 173 0.32 7.93 -9.38
N ILE A 174 -0.06 6.70 -9.03
CA ILE A 174 0.88 5.61 -8.74
C ILE A 174 1.79 5.34 -9.95
N GLU A 175 1.19 5.18 -11.13
CA GLU A 175 1.94 5.02 -12.38
C GLU A 175 2.91 6.18 -12.61
N GLN A 176 2.44 7.43 -12.42
CA GLN A 176 3.27 8.61 -12.62
C GLN A 176 4.48 8.60 -11.67
N LYS A 177 4.30 8.23 -10.40
CA LYS A 177 5.44 8.14 -9.45
C LYS A 177 6.41 7.04 -9.80
N ILE A 178 5.94 5.90 -10.28
CA ILE A 178 6.83 4.86 -10.83
C ILE A 178 7.62 5.42 -12.01
N LYS A 179 6.99 6.19 -12.91
CA LYS A 179 7.67 6.79 -14.07
C LYS A 179 8.72 7.81 -13.63
N ASP A 180 8.37 8.73 -12.74
CA ASP A 180 9.25 9.81 -12.27
C ASP A 180 10.49 9.25 -11.56
N TYR A 181 10.29 8.28 -10.66
CA TYR A 181 11.36 7.78 -9.82
C TYR A 181 12.12 6.58 -10.41
N LEU A 182 11.50 5.76 -11.25
CA LEU A 182 12.13 4.53 -11.78
C LEU A 182 12.33 4.55 -13.30
N GLY A 183 11.77 5.53 -14.03
CA GLY A 183 11.85 5.61 -15.49
C GLY A 183 13.29 5.74 -16.00
N HIS A 184 14.15 6.49 -15.32
CA HIS A 184 15.57 6.64 -15.67
C HIS A 184 16.36 5.30 -15.61
N ARG A 185 15.78 4.26 -14.97
CA ARG A 185 16.39 2.93 -14.84
C ARG A 185 15.98 1.96 -15.93
N VAL A 186 15.11 2.37 -16.84
CA VAL A 186 14.75 1.57 -18.02
C VAL A 186 15.93 1.55 -18.97
N ARG A 187 16.61 0.40 -19.05
CA ARG A 187 17.76 0.16 -19.94
C ARG A 187 17.42 -0.70 -21.16
N ARG A 188 16.14 -0.98 -21.41
CA ARG A 188 15.68 -1.76 -22.56
C ARG A 188 15.75 -0.92 -23.84
N ALA A 189 15.95 -1.58 -24.98
CA ALA A 189 15.99 -0.92 -26.28
C ALA A 189 14.64 -0.26 -26.64
N ASP A 190 13.55 -0.87 -26.18
CA ASP A 190 12.22 -0.27 -26.18
C ASP A 190 11.94 0.30 -24.77
N TYR A 191 11.98 1.62 -24.67
CA TYR A 191 11.77 2.35 -23.43
C TYR A 191 10.35 2.17 -22.91
N GLU A 192 9.34 2.26 -23.79
CA GLU A 192 7.92 2.16 -23.41
C GLU A 192 7.60 0.78 -22.84
N SER A 193 8.02 -0.28 -23.52
CA SER A 193 7.86 -1.65 -23.01
C SER A 193 8.64 -1.89 -21.71
N GLY A 194 9.78 -1.23 -21.52
CA GLY A 194 10.56 -1.31 -20.29
C GLY A 194 9.93 -0.53 -19.12
N LEU A 195 9.26 0.58 -19.41
CA LEU A 195 8.52 1.39 -18.45
C LEU A 195 7.24 0.69 -18.01
N ARG A 196 6.48 0.12 -18.95
CA ARG A 196 5.30 -0.72 -18.67
C ARG A 196 5.66 -1.87 -17.73
N TYR A 197 6.74 -2.59 -18.04
CA TYR A 197 7.25 -3.66 -17.17
C TYR A 197 7.60 -3.17 -15.76
N LYS A 198 8.07 -1.93 -15.58
CA LYS A 198 8.32 -1.38 -14.24
C LYS A 198 7.02 -1.05 -13.51
N ILE A 199 6.03 -0.50 -14.21
CA ILE A 199 4.70 -0.24 -13.66
C ILE A 199 4.09 -1.55 -13.15
N ASP A 200 3.97 -2.55 -14.02
CA ASP A 200 3.37 -3.86 -13.71
C ASP A 200 4.02 -4.57 -12.50
N GLN A 201 5.28 -4.25 -12.19
CA GLN A 201 6.03 -4.86 -11.09
C GLN A 201 5.93 -4.12 -9.76
N TYR A 202 5.73 -2.79 -9.79
CA TYR A 202 5.78 -1.95 -8.60
C TYR A 202 4.38 -1.49 -8.17
N GLU A 203 3.47 -1.33 -9.12
CA GLU A 203 2.12 -0.84 -8.85
C GLU A 203 1.35 -1.73 -7.86
N PRO A 204 1.28 -3.07 -8.00
CA PRO A 204 0.60 -3.91 -7.01
C PRO A 204 1.18 -3.76 -5.60
N LEU A 205 2.51 -3.67 -5.49
CA LEU A 205 3.21 -3.53 -4.21
C LEU A 205 2.98 -2.17 -3.55
N ILE A 206 2.78 -1.12 -4.34
CA ILE A 206 2.45 0.21 -3.84
C ILE A 206 0.99 0.24 -3.39
N ARG A 207 0.08 -0.35 -4.18
CA ARG A 207 -1.36 -0.44 -3.85
C ARG A 207 -1.61 -1.18 -2.54
N GLU A 208 -0.83 -2.22 -2.21
CA GLU A 208 -0.89 -2.93 -0.92
C GLU A 208 -0.68 -2.04 0.32
N HIS A 209 -0.24 -0.79 0.15
CA HIS A 209 0.00 0.17 1.23
C HIS A 209 -1.09 1.25 1.35
N PHE A 210 -2.19 1.11 0.62
CA PHE A 210 -3.34 2.01 0.68
C PHE A 210 -4.63 1.23 0.89
N ALA A 211 -5.60 1.87 1.54
CA ALA A 211 -6.96 1.38 1.65
C ALA A 211 -7.77 1.82 0.43
N SER A 212 -8.82 1.08 0.08
CA SER A 212 -9.79 1.55 -0.93
C SER A 212 -10.41 2.87 -0.49
N HIS A 213 -10.48 3.82 -1.41
CA HIS A 213 -11.15 5.09 -1.15
C HIS A 213 -12.65 4.81 -0.98
N PRO A 214 -13.30 5.38 0.05
CA PRO A 214 -14.72 5.11 0.32
C PRO A 214 -15.68 5.62 -0.77
N ASN A 215 -15.19 6.40 -1.71
CA ASN A 215 -15.90 6.88 -2.88
C ASN A 215 -15.00 6.69 -4.12
N GLU A 216 -15.20 5.60 -4.86
CA GLU A 216 -14.35 5.22 -5.99
C GLU A 216 -14.68 5.98 -7.31
N ASP A 217 -15.79 6.73 -7.33
CA ASP A 217 -16.42 7.21 -8.58
C ASP A 217 -15.68 8.38 -9.27
N ASP A 218 -14.81 9.09 -8.56
CA ASP A 218 -14.07 10.25 -9.08
C ASP A 218 -12.67 9.90 -9.66
N GLY A 219 -12.42 8.63 -9.96
CA GLY A 219 -11.10 8.15 -10.39
C GLY A 219 -10.06 8.17 -9.27
N ARG A 220 -10.51 8.33 -8.02
CA ARG A 220 -9.75 8.19 -6.77
C ARG A 220 -10.06 6.80 -6.24
N GLN A 221 -9.07 5.92 -6.28
CA GLN A 221 -9.29 4.51 -5.95
C GLN A 221 -8.76 4.17 -4.56
N TYR A 222 -7.78 4.92 -4.06
CA TYR A 222 -7.09 4.61 -2.82
C TYR A 222 -6.94 5.84 -1.92
N THR A 223 -6.73 5.58 -0.64
CA THR A 223 -6.50 6.59 0.41
C THR A 223 -5.62 5.98 1.50
N THR A 224 -5.09 6.81 2.39
CA THR A 224 -4.54 6.29 3.65
C THR A 224 -5.65 5.75 4.53
N GLU A 225 -5.34 4.79 5.40
CA GLU A 225 -6.29 4.23 6.37
C GLU A 225 -6.85 5.34 7.28
N SER A 226 -6.00 6.24 7.77
CA SER A 226 -6.42 7.40 8.58
C SER A 226 -7.37 8.32 7.81
N ALA A 227 -7.05 8.67 6.56
CA ALA A 227 -7.93 9.55 5.77
C ALA A 227 -9.24 8.84 5.37
N ARG A 228 -9.23 7.51 5.22
CA ARG A 228 -10.46 6.71 5.07
C ARG A 228 -11.33 6.87 6.30
N GLU A 229 -10.75 6.69 7.49
CA GLU A 229 -11.46 6.80 8.76
C GLU A 229 -12.00 8.22 8.99
N ASP A 230 -11.17 9.25 8.82
CA ASP A 230 -11.55 10.65 8.98
C ASP A 230 -12.65 11.08 7.99
N GLY A 231 -12.71 10.43 6.82
CA GLY A 231 -13.72 10.66 5.79
C GLY A 231 -15.10 10.07 6.08
N ILE A 232 -15.24 9.20 7.09
CA ILE A 232 -16.49 8.46 7.34
C ILE A 232 -17.70 9.35 7.59
N PRO A 233 -17.65 10.43 8.41
CA PRO A 233 -18.82 11.29 8.61
C PRO A 233 -19.30 11.93 7.30
N HIS A 234 -18.36 12.31 6.43
CA HIS A 234 -18.68 12.85 5.12
C HIS A 234 -19.29 11.78 4.20
N LEU A 235 -18.71 10.57 4.20
CA LEU A 235 -19.22 9.43 3.46
C LEU A 235 -20.67 9.12 3.85
N VAL A 236 -20.97 9.04 5.15
CA VAL A 236 -22.34 8.84 5.66
C VAL A 236 -23.30 9.89 5.10
N THR A 237 -22.89 11.16 5.09
CA THR A 237 -23.72 12.26 4.58
C THR A 237 -23.98 12.13 3.08
N LEU A 238 -22.96 11.74 2.30
CA LEU A 238 -23.08 11.53 0.86
C LEU A 238 -23.97 10.32 0.56
N THR A 239 -23.72 9.19 1.21
CA THR A 239 -24.49 7.96 1.04
C THR A 239 -25.95 8.14 1.46
N GLU A 240 -26.22 8.86 2.55
CA GLU A 240 -27.59 9.20 2.93
C GLU A 240 -28.29 10.05 1.86
N ARG A 241 -27.61 11.08 1.33
CA ARG A 241 -28.16 11.89 0.25
C ARG A 241 -28.45 11.07 -0.99
N SER A 242 -27.51 10.20 -1.38
CA SER A 242 -27.69 9.30 -2.52
C SER A 242 -28.91 8.39 -2.32
N LEU A 243 -29.05 7.75 -1.16
CA LEU A 243 -30.23 6.95 -0.81
C LEU A 243 -31.54 7.75 -0.83
N ASP A 244 -31.49 9.03 -0.49
CA ASP A 244 -32.67 9.92 -0.51
C ASP A 244 -33.03 10.32 -1.94
N ASP A 245 -32.05 10.68 -2.76
CA ASP A 245 -32.22 11.07 -4.16
C ASP A 245 -32.68 9.87 -5.00
N ASN A 246 -32.14 8.67 -4.72
CA ASN A 246 -32.45 7.42 -5.42
C ASN A 246 -33.60 6.61 -4.79
N ILE A 247 -34.35 7.17 -3.82
CA ILE A 247 -35.44 6.44 -3.15
C ILE A 247 -36.53 5.96 -4.12
N ALA A 248 -36.70 6.62 -5.27
CA ALA A 248 -37.64 6.20 -6.29
C ALA A 248 -37.28 4.83 -6.88
N ALA A 249 -36.00 4.44 -6.90
CA ALA A 249 -35.52 3.19 -7.47
C ALA A 249 -36.10 1.94 -6.78
N VAL A 250 -36.57 2.03 -5.53
CA VAL A 250 -37.19 0.87 -4.86
C VAL A 250 -38.60 0.55 -5.38
N ASP A 251 -39.20 1.43 -6.20
CA ASP A 251 -40.52 1.24 -6.81
C ASP A 251 -40.54 1.70 -8.27
N PHE A 252 -40.65 0.75 -9.21
CA PHE A 252 -40.60 1.02 -10.65
C PHE A 252 -41.62 2.07 -11.11
N ASP A 253 -42.84 2.05 -10.57
CA ASP A 253 -43.88 3.00 -10.96
C ASP A 253 -43.56 4.44 -10.52
N THR A 254 -42.91 4.59 -9.36
CA THR A 254 -42.42 5.88 -8.87
C THR A 254 -41.20 6.34 -9.66
N TRP A 255 -40.22 5.46 -9.86
CA TRP A 255 -39.04 5.73 -10.69
C TRP A 255 -39.41 6.18 -12.10
N ARG A 256 -40.29 5.43 -12.77
CA ARG A 256 -40.71 5.70 -14.15
C ARG A 256 -41.38 7.07 -14.30
N LYS A 257 -42.18 7.51 -13.33
CA LYS A 257 -42.82 8.83 -13.35
C LYS A 257 -41.81 9.99 -13.32
N SER A 258 -40.66 9.76 -12.70
CA SER A 258 -39.60 10.76 -12.57
C SER A 258 -38.62 10.73 -13.75
N ASN A 259 -38.38 9.56 -14.34
CA ASN A 259 -37.29 9.36 -15.30
C ASN A 259 -37.72 9.11 -16.75
N VAL A 260 -38.98 8.75 -17.01
CA VAL A 260 -39.46 8.43 -18.36
C VAL A 260 -40.56 9.42 -18.80
N GLU A 261 -40.30 10.17 -19.86
CA GLU A 261 -41.26 11.09 -20.45
C GLU A 261 -42.35 10.32 -21.23
N GLY A 262 -43.49 10.06 -20.58
CA GLY A 262 -44.77 9.68 -21.20
C GLY A 262 -44.74 8.61 -22.29
N GLY A 263 -45.13 7.38 -21.96
CA GLY A 263 -45.23 6.25 -22.89
C GLY A 263 -45.09 4.92 -22.15
N ASP A 264 -45.22 3.79 -22.86
CA ASP A 264 -44.91 2.47 -22.29
C ASP A 264 -43.41 2.35 -22.02
N ALA A 265 -43.03 1.79 -20.87
CA ALA A 265 -41.63 1.62 -20.53
C ALA A 265 -40.99 0.57 -21.44
N THR A 266 -39.79 0.88 -21.91
CA THR A 266 -38.98 0.01 -22.75
C THR A 266 -38.10 -0.90 -21.90
N VAL A 267 -37.50 -1.93 -22.53
CA VAL A 267 -36.48 -2.77 -21.87
C VAL A 267 -35.27 -1.94 -21.45
N GLY A 268 -34.94 -0.87 -22.19
CA GLY A 268 -33.85 0.05 -21.83
C GLY A 268 -34.18 0.85 -20.55
N ASP A 269 -35.42 1.30 -20.40
CA ASP A 269 -35.85 2.01 -19.19
C ASP A 269 -35.80 1.08 -17.97
N VAL A 270 -36.19 -0.19 -18.12
CA VAL A 270 -36.08 -1.19 -17.06
C VAL A 270 -34.60 -1.49 -16.72
N ALA A 271 -33.70 -1.48 -17.71
CA ALA A 271 -32.28 -1.66 -17.45
C ALA A 271 -31.70 -0.49 -16.63
N ASN A 272 -32.00 0.75 -17.00
CA ASN A 272 -31.58 1.94 -16.23
C ASN A 272 -32.16 1.90 -14.80
N TRP A 273 -33.42 1.51 -14.64
CA TRP A 273 -34.01 1.34 -13.31
C TRP A 273 -33.29 0.29 -12.46
N ILE A 274 -32.87 -0.82 -13.06
CA ILE A 274 -32.11 -1.86 -12.36
C ILE A 274 -30.71 -1.36 -11.99
N GLU A 275 -30.08 -0.51 -12.80
CA GLU A 275 -28.82 0.16 -12.46
C GLU A 275 -28.99 1.09 -11.24
N ASP A 276 -30.02 1.94 -11.23
CA ASP A 276 -30.31 2.81 -10.07
C ASP A 276 -30.65 1.99 -8.80
N LEU A 277 -31.33 0.84 -8.97
CA LEU A 277 -31.60 -0.08 -7.86
C LEU A 277 -30.32 -0.76 -7.34
N ALA A 278 -29.36 -1.04 -8.22
CA ALA A 278 -28.04 -1.56 -7.86
C ALA A 278 -27.22 -0.52 -7.10
N GLU A 279 -27.25 0.74 -7.52
CA GLU A 279 -26.62 1.87 -6.82
C GLU A 279 -27.20 2.02 -5.41
N PHE A 280 -28.54 2.01 -5.28
CA PHE A 280 -29.21 2.03 -3.97
C PHE A 280 -28.77 0.87 -3.06
N ARG A 281 -28.59 -0.34 -3.63
CA ARG A 281 -28.10 -1.51 -2.88
C ARG A 281 -26.64 -1.37 -2.46
N SER A 282 -25.79 -0.78 -3.29
CA SER A 282 -24.38 -0.49 -2.99
C SER A 282 -24.25 0.50 -1.82
N ASP A 283 -25.06 1.57 -1.83
CA ASP A 283 -25.12 2.54 -0.74
C ASP A 283 -25.54 1.91 0.60
N LEU A 284 -26.49 0.96 0.56
CA LEU A 284 -26.87 0.18 1.74
C LEU A 284 -25.71 -0.67 2.28
N GLU A 285 -24.85 -1.18 1.40
CA GLU A 285 -23.66 -1.94 1.83
C GLU A 285 -22.64 -1.02 2.47
N THR A 286 -22.42 0.16 1.90
CA THR A 286 -21.54 1.18 2.46
C THR A 286 -21.98 1.55 3.89
N LEU A 287 -23.26 1.86 4.11
CA LEU A 287 -23.77 2.12 5.47
C LEU A 287 -23.68 0.89 6.38
N SER A 288 -23.84 -0.32 5.83
CA SER A 288 -23.70 -1.58 6.58
C SER A 288 -22.28 -1.77 7.11
N ALA A 289 -21.28 -1.61 6.25
CA ALA A 289 -19.86 -1.69 6.60
C ALA A 289 -19.50 -0.69 7.70
N ILE A 290 -19.96 0.56 7.57
CA ILE A 290 -19.78 1.61 8.59
C ILE A 290 -20.37 1.19 9.95
N VAL A 291 -21.53 0.52 9.95
CA VAL A 291 -22.21 0.07 11.17
C VAL A 291 -21.56 -1.17 11.77
N THR A 292 -20.90 -2.03 10.99
CA THR A 292 -20.34 -3.30 11.47
C THR A 292 -18.85 -3.23 11.83
N GLU A 293 -18.08 -2.39 11.15
CA GLU A 293 -16.65 -2.26 11.32
C GLU A 293 -16.30 -1.43 12.56
N ARG A 294 -15.58 -2.05 13.51
CA ARG A 294 -15.22 -1.40 14.79
C ARG A 294 -14.45 -0.08 14.62
N PRO A 295 -13.44 0.04 13.73
CA PRO A 295 -12.73 1.31 13.54
C PRO A 295 -13.70 2.42 13.13
N PHE A 296 -14.62 2.13 12.21
CA PHE A 296 -15.59 3.08 11.69
C PHE A 296 -16.58 3.56 12.75
N GLN A 297 -17.03 2.65 13.62
CA GLN A 297 -17.88 2.99 14.76
C GLN A 297 -17.19 3.97 15.71
N GLN A 298 -15.89 3.79 15.98
CA GLN A 298 -15.14 4.67 16.88
C GLN A 298 -15.00 6.08 16.31
N THR A 299 -14.67 6.18 15.02
CA THR A 299 -14.55 7.47 14.34
C THR A 299 -15.89 8.20 14.29
N LEU A 300 -16.99 7.51 14.00
CA LEU A 300 -18.32 8.11 14.03
C LEU A 300 -18.74 8.60 15.41
N GLN A 301 -18.46 7.83 16.47
CA GLN A 301 -18.77 8.22 17.84
C GLN A 301 -18.00 9.47 18.28
N ALA A 302 -16.77 9.65 17.76
CA ALA A 302 -15.95 10.82 18.03
C ALA A 302 -16.25 12.01 17.10
N SER A 303 -17.09 11.83 16.09
CA SER A 303 -17.37 12.85 15.07
C SER A 303 -18.49 13.81 15.48
N ASP A 304 -18.45 15.01 14.90
CA ASP A 304 -19.52 16.01 14.97
C ASP A 304 -20.58 15.82 13.86
N LEU A 305 -20.83 14.58 13.42
CA LEU A 305 -21.84 14.29 12.39
C LEU A 305 -23.19 14.88 12.82
N GLU A 306 -23.73 15.80 12.02
CA GLU A 306 -25.05 16.38 12.27
C GLU A 306 -26.13 15.30 12.20
N HIS A 307 -26.90 15.16 13.27
CA HIS A 307 -28.06 14.27 13.35
C HIS A 307 -29.19 14.95 14.13
N SER A 308 -30.43 14.51 13.89
CA SER A 308 -31.58 15.00 14.63
C SER A 308 -31.42 14.76 16.13
N GLU A 309 -31.90 15.70 16.96
CA GLU A 309 -31.93 15.58 18.44
C GLU A 309 -32.72 14.35 18.93
N GLU A 310 -33.48 13.70 18.05
CA GLU A 310 -34.20 12.45 18.33
C GLU A 310 -33.28 11.23 18.49
N TYR A 311 -32.02 11.32 18.05
CA TYR A 311 -31.03 10.25 18.17
C TYR A 311 -30.00 10.54 19.26
N GLU A 312 -29.65 9.51 20.02
CA GLU A 312 -28.74 9.63 21.18
C GLU A 312 -27.29 9.91 20.78
N ASP A 313 -26.87 9.37 19.63
CA ASP A 313 -25.52 9.50 19.09
C ASP A 313 -25.51 9.24 17.55
N PRO A 314 -24.42 9.60 16.85
CA PRO A 314 -24.27 9.37 15.41
C PRO A 314 -24.43 7.91 14.99
N MET A 315 -24.02 6.95 15.82
CA MET A 315 -24.12 5.53 15.52
C MET A 315 -25.59 5.06 15.54
N HIS A 316 -26.37 5.52 16.52
CA HIS A 316 -27.79 5.25 16.59
C HIS A 316 -28.54 5.89 15.40
N TYR A 317 -28.13 7.08 14.99
CA TYR A 317 -28.63 7.74 13.77
C TYR A 317 -28.39 6.89 12.51
N VAL A 318 -27.13 6.57 12.19
CA VAL A 318 -26.76 5.81 10.98
C VAL A 318 -27.42 4.42 10.97
N SER A 319 -27.43 3.75 12.12
CA SER A 319 -28.12 2.45 12.27
C SER A 319 -29.61 2.54 11.98
N SER A 320 -30.25 3.66 12.33
CA SER A 320 -31.68 3.90 12.09
C SER A 320 -31.96 4.20 10.63
N VAL A 321 -31.12 5.03 9.98
CA VAL A 321 -31.17 5.29 8.54
C VAL A 321 -31.03 3.99 7.75
N LEU A 322 -29.99 3.20 8.04
CA LEU A 322 -29.76 1.89 7.41
C LEU A 322 -30.99 0.98 7.54
N LYS A 323 -31.53 0.78 8.74
CA LYS A 323 -32.71 -0.07 8.97
C LYS A 323 -33.93 0.41 8.20
N LYS A 324 -34.16 1.72 8.15
CA LYS A 324 -35.28 2.31 7.41
C LYS A 324 -35.14 2.08 5.91
N ARG A 325 -33.95 2.32 5.36
CA ARG A 325 -33.67 2.20 3.92
C ARG A 325 -33.62 0.74 3.46
N LEU A 326 -33.09 -0.17 4.29
CA LEU A 326 -33.12 -1.60 4.05
C LEU A 326 -34.56 -2.13 3.96
N LYS A 327 -35.45 -1.67 4.85
CA LYS A 327 -36.88 -2.00 4.76
C LYS A 327 -37.55 -1.45 3.49
N SER A 328 -37.14 -0.29 3.00
CA SER A 328 -37.60 0.21 1.70
C SER A 328 -37.10 -0.68 0.56
N TYR A 329 -35.84 -1.09 0.59
CA TYR A 329 -35.28 -2.00 -0.41
C TYR A 329 -35.96 -3.38 -0.42
N GLU A 330 -36.28 -3.95 0.75
CA GLU A 330 -37.06 -5.20 0.87
C GLU A 330 -38.40 -5.16 0.11
N SER A 331 -38.98 -3.97 -0.05
CA SER A 331 -40.26 -3.80 -0.76
C SER A 331 -40.12 -3.76 -2.28
N ALA A 332 -38.90 -3.61 -2.82
CA ALA A 332 -38.66 -3.63 -4.26
C ALA A 332 -38.89 -5.03 -4.86
N ASP A 333 -39.19 -5.09 -6.17
CA ASP A 333 -39.48 -6.37 -6.82
C ASP A 333 -38.29 -7.35 -6.65
N PRO A 334 -38.52 -8.55 -6.10
CA PRO A 334 -37.45 -9.47 -5.75
C PRO A 334 -36.65 -9.98 -6.96
N PHE A 335 -37.24 -9.98 -8.16
CA PHE A 335 -36.52 -10.37 -9.38
C PHE A 335 -35.62 -9.23 -9.85
N ALA A 336 -36.08 -7.97 -9.72
CA ALA A 336 -35.25 -6.81 -10.01
C ALA A 336 -34.05 -6.72 -9.07
N ARG A 337 -34.26 -6.95 -7.76
CA ARG A 337 -33.18 -6.99 -6.76
C ARG A 337 -32.13 -8.06 -7.07
N TYR A 338 -32.57 -9.28 -7.36
CA TYR A 338 -31.67 -10.36 -7.75
C TYR A 338 -30.85 -10.03 -9.01
N VAL A 339 -31.48 -9.46 -10.03
CA VAL A 339 -30.78 -9.05 -11.26
C VAL A 339 -29.81 -7.89 -11.00
N ALA A 340 -30.18 -6.92 -10.16
CA ALA A 340 -29.30 -5.82 -9.76
C ALA A 340 -28.00 -6.34 -9.12
N VAL A 341 -28.11 -7.26 -8.14
CA VAL A 341 -26.91 -7.79 -7.46
C VAL A 341 -26.09 -8.75 -8.31
N LYS A 342 -26.72 -9.59 -9.15
CA LYS A 342 -26.00 -10.61 -9.93
C LYS A 342 -25.47 -10.13 -11.28
N GLU A 343 -26.19 -9.25 -11.97
CA GLU A 343 -25.86 -8.87 -13.35
C GLU A 343 -25.34 -7.44 -13.47
N VAL A 344 -25.56 -6.58 -12.47
CA VAL A 344 -25.01 -5.21 -12.44
C VAL A 344 -23.85 -5.13 -11.48
N LEU A 345 -24.03 -5.53 -10.22
CA LEU A 345 -22.95 -5.53 -9.22
C LEU A 345 -22.03 -6.75 -9.31
N GLU A 346 -22.46 -7.80 -10.04
CA GLU A 346 -21.70 -9.04 -10.23
C GLU A 346 -21.25 -9.70 -8.90
N LEU A 347 -22.06 -9.58 -7.85
CA LEU A 347 -21.72 -10.09 -6.51
C LEU A 347 -21.66 -11.63 -6.47
N GLU A 348 -20.67 -12.15 -5.74
CA GLU A 348 -20.56 -13.58 -5.41
C GLU A 348 -21.67 -14.00 -4.43
N ASP A 349 -21.91 -15.30 -4.26
CA ASP A 349 -23.03 -15.81 -3.45
C ASP A 349 -22.89 -15.50 -1.95
N ASP A 350 -21.66 -15.37 -1.46
CA ASP A 350 -21.32 -15.03 -0.08
C ASP A 350 -21.46 -13.53 0.23
N ASP A 351 -21.52 -12.68 -0.79
CA ASP A 351 -21.75 -11.24 -0.66
C ASP A 351 -23.24 -10.85 -0.76
N LEU A 352 -24.11 -11.82 -1.10
CA LEU A 352 -25.54 -11.60 -1.17
C LEU A 352 -26.16 -11.53 0.22
N ARG A 353 -27.14 -10.64 0.37
CA ARG A 353 -27.97 -10.62 1.57
C ARG A 353 -29.18 -11.53 1.47
N ASP A 354 -29.71 -11.90 2.63
CA ASP A 354 -30.98 -12.62 2.74
C ASP A 354 -32.12 -11.88 2.00
N GLU A 355 -32.11 -10.54 2.00
CA GLU A 355 -33.11 -9.76 1.29
C GLU A 355 -32.98 -9.90 -0.23
N ASP A 356 -31.76 -10.06 -0.76
CA ASP A 356 -31.49 -10.26 -2.20
C ASP A 356 -31.95 -11.65 -2.68
N LEU A 357 -32.02 -12.61 -1.75
CA LEU A 357 -32.26 -14.02 -2.00
C LEU A 357 -33.74 -14.40 -1.82
N ASP A 358 -34.61 -13.95 -2.73
CA ASP A 358 -35.97 -14.51 -2.82
C ASP A 358 -35.94 -15.90 -3.48
N SER A 359 -36.36 -16.93 -2.73
CA SER A 359 -36.38 -18.32 -3.20
C SER A 359 -37.07 -18.54 -4.56
N LYS A 360 -38.04 -17.72 -4.97
CA LYS A 360 -38.68 -17.84 -6.29
C LYS A 360 -37.88 -17.12 -7.38
N ALA A 361 -37.18 -16.04 -7.05
CA ALA A 361 -36.24 -15.38 -7.95
C ALA A 361 -35.03 -16.28 -8.23
N VAL A 362 -34.38 -16.74 -7.16
CA VAL A 362 -33.23 -17.67 -7.18
C VAL A 362 -33.56 -18.91 -8.00
N VAL A 363 -34.65 -19.62 -7.68
CA VAL A 363 -35.05 -20.82 -8.44
C VAL A 363 -35.27 -20.50 -9.92
N LYS A 364 -35.88 -19.37 -10.26
CA LYS A 364 -36.17 -19.05 -11.67
C LYS A 364 -34.91 -18.77 -12.49
N PHE A 365 -33.89 -18.16 -11.89
CA PHE A 365 -32.67 -17.76 -12.58
C PHE A 365 -31.54 -18.79 -12.48
N GLU A 366 -31.47 -19.57 -11.39
CA GLU A 366 -30.43 -20.60 -11.20
C GLU A 366 -30.86 -21.99 -11.70
N THR A 367 -32.17 -22.31 -11.70
CA THR A 367 -32.67 -23.61 -12.20
C THR A 367 -33.31 -23.54 -13.59
N GLY A 368 -33.57 -22.33 -14.10
CA GLY A 368 -33.97 -22.10 -15.48
C GLY A 368 -32.76 -21.77 -16.34
N ASP A 369 -32.58 -22.48 -17.47
CA ASP A 369 -31.54 -22.30 -18.51
C ASP A 369 -30.78 -20.99 -18.38
N GLN A 370 -29.46 -21.03 -18.17
CA GLN A 370 -28.51 -19.90 -18.15
C GLN A 370 -28.95 -18.77 -19.09
N THR A 371 -29.86 -17.92 -18.62
CA THR A 371 -30.54 -17.02 -19.53
C THR A 371 -29.59 -15.85 -19.64
N PRO A 372 -29.08 -15.51 -20.84
CA PRO A 372 -28.19 -14.36 -20.99
C PRO A 372 -28.84 -13.13 -20.35
N LYS A 373 -28.06 -12.17 -19.82
CA LYS A 373 -28.53 -10.90 -19.21
C LYS A 373 -29.80 -10.32 -19.84
N ASN A 374 -29.87 -10.31 -21.18
CA ASN A 374 -31.04 -9.86 -21.94
C ASN A 374 -32.36 -10.62 -21.66
N GLY A 375 -32.32 -11.92 -21.42
CA GLY A 375 -33.49 -12.71 -21.06
C GLY A 375 -33.90 -12.58 -19.59
N GLN A 376 -32.97 -12.23 -18.71
CA GLN A 376 -33.29 -11.85 -17.34
C GLN A 376 -33.99 -10.48 -17.30
N LEU A 377 -33.45 -9.48 -17.99
CA LEU A 377 -34.07 -8.16 -18.17
C LEU A 377 -35.46 -8.24 -18.79
N ALA A 378 -35.64 -9.08 -19.83
CA ALA A 378 -36.95 -9.32 -20.42
C ALA A 378 -37.95 -9.98 -19.44
N THR A 379 -37.45 -10.77 -18.49
CA THR A 379 -38.26 -11.40 -17.44
C THR A 379 -38.71 -10.39 -16.40
N VAL A 380 -37.82 -9.48 -15.98
CA VAL A 380 -38.18 -8.37 -15.09
C VAL A 380 -39.15 -7.42 -15.78
N THR A 381 -38.87 -7.03 -17.03
CA THR A 381 -39.73 -6.13 -17.83
C THR A 381 -41.18 -6.63 -17.87
N LYS A 382 -41.41 -7.92 -18.14
CA LYS A 382 -42.77 -8.50 -18.18
C LYS A 382 -43.52 -8.50 -16.83
N ARG A 383 -42.82 -8.30 -15.71
CA ARG A 383 -43.45 -8.23 -14.38
C ARG A 383 -43.84 -6.81 -14.02
N VAL A 384 -42.99 -5.84 -14.39
CA VAL A 384 -43.10 -4.45 -13.93
C VAL A 384 -43.77 -3.53 -14.96
N VAL A 385 -43.83 -3.94 -16.23
CA VAL A 385 -44.58 -3.30 -17.33
C VAL A 385 -45.77 -4.17 -17.71
#